data_AF-A0A1V5DTJ0-F1
#
_entry.id   AF-A0A1V5DTJ0-F1
#
_cell.length_a   1.000
_cell.length_b   1.000
_cell.length_c   1.000
_cell.angle_alpha   90.00
_cell.angle_beta   90.00
_cell.angle_gamma   90.00
#
_symmetry.space_group_name_H-M   'P 1'
#
loop_
_entity.id
_entity.type
_entity.pdbx_description
1 polymer ?
#
loop_
_entity_poly.entity_id
_entity_poly.type
_entity_poly.pdbx_seq_one_letter_code
_entity_poly.pdbx_strand_id
1 'polypeptide(L)'
;MALWSLWACKETAYKVLNKSLRITSFLPQYWSVQLRRAGEMIREGKVVIPGGDKVFVQLYSSEEYVHCIGAAEPASLHKIIWGIDPVTVNGRGESINPSPFVRQCLCRKLADIYKLDLGKMEIRRSKKGSELQPPLLYYEDKLAPFDVSLSHDGRFAAYAFIKQYD
;
A
#
# COMPACT_ATOMS: atom_id res chain seq x y z
N MET A 1 11.08 -11.06 12.89
CA MET A 1 9.72 -10.62 12.49
C MET A 1 9.19 -9.39 13.22
N ALA A 2 9.31 -9.28 14.56
CA ALA A 2 8.71 -8.17 15.32
C ALA A 2 9.11 -6.77 14.82
N LEU A 3 10.39 -6.51 14.54
CA LEU A 3 10.86 -5.23 13.99
C LEU A 3 10.17 -4.88 12.66
N TRP A 4 10.19 -5.81 11.70
CA TRP A 4 9.56 -5.64 10.38
C TRP A 4 8.05 -5.43 10.47
N SER A 5 7.37 -6.14 11.38
CA SER A 5 5.95 -5.92 11.66
C SER A 5 5.66 -4.50 12.14
N LEU A 6 6.45 -4.00 13.09
CA LEU A 6 6.29 -2.64 13.62
C LEU A 6 6.60 -1.58 12.56
N TRP A 7 7.66 -1.80 11.78
CA TRP A 7 8.03 -0.92 10.67
C TRP A 7 6.92 -0.83 9.63
N ALA A 8 6.43 -1.98 9.14
CA ALA A 8 5.39 -2.04 8.12
C ALA A 8 4.10 -1.34 8.59
N CYS A 9 3.71 -1.51 9.86
CA CYS A 9 2.56 -0.80 10.44
C CYS A 9 2.76 0.73 10.42
N LYS A 10 3.93 1.21 10.86
CA LYS A 10 4.24 2.64 10.91
C LYS A 10 4.32 3.26 9.51
N GLU A 11 4.98 2.59 8.57
CA GLU A 11 5.05 3.06 7.17
C GLU A 11 3.66 3.11 6.53
N THR A 12 2.80 2.12 6.84
CA THR A 12 1.41 2.10 6.39
C THR A 12 0.62 3.26 6.95
N ALA A 13 0.75 3.54 8.25
CA ALA A 13 0.11 4.69 8.88
C ALA A 13 0.56 6.01 8.23
N TYR A 14 1.85 6.13 7.90
CA TYR A 14 2.36 7.31 7.20
C TYR A 14 1.72 7.49 5.83
N LYS A 15 1.62 6.42 5.04
CA LYS A 15 0.96 6.47 3.72
C LYS A 15 -0.50 6.91 3.83
N VAL A 16 -1.24 6.40 4.82
CA VAL A 16 -2.66 6.78 5.06
C VAL A 16 -2.78 8.26 5.43
N LEU A 17 -1.95 8.74 6.35
CA LEU A 17 -1.99 10.14 6.80
C LEU A 17 -1.51 11.11 5.71
N ASN A 18 -0.48 10.76 4.95
CA ASN A 18 0.02 11.61 3.87
C ASN A 18 -1.04 11.78 2.76
N LYS A 19 -1.84 10.75 2.50
CA LYS A 19 -2.94 10.85 1.54
C LYS A 19 -4.13 11.70 2.03
N SER A 20 -4.47 11.59 3.31
CA SER A 20 -5.66 12.26 3.88
C SER A 20 -5.38 13.68 4.38
N LEU A 21 -4.29 13.87 5.11
CA LEU A 21 -3.93 15.11 5.80
C LEU A 21 -2.73 15.82 5.17
N ARG A 22 -2.10 15.24 4.13
CA ARG A 22 -0.90 15.77 3.48
C ARG A 22 0.23 16.09 4.47
N ILE A 23 0.38 15.26 5.50
CA ILE A 23 1.49 15.38 6.44
C ILE A 23 2.81 15.14 5.73
N THR A 24 3.83 15.91 6.09
CA THR A 24 5.17 15.85 5.48
C THR A 24 6.21 15.19 6.37
N SER A 25 5.89 14.97 7.65
CA SER A 25 6.85 14.45 8.64
C SER A 25 6.52 13.03 9.06
N PHE A 26 7.37 12.08 8.69
CA PHE A 26 7.34 10.73 9.23
C PHE A 26 8.17 10.66 10.53
N LEU A 27 7.50 10.60 11.68
CA LEU A 27 8.13 10.56 13.00
C LEU A 27 7.88 9.21 13.71
N PRO A 28 8.37 8.08 13.15
CA PRO A 28 7.98 6.74 13.57
C PRO A 28 8.31 6.42 15.03
N GLN A 29 9.30 7.08 15.64
CA GLN A 29 9.69 6.83 17.02
C GLN A 29 8.57 7.18 18.02
N TYR A 30 7.73 8.16 17.69
CA TYR A 30 6.63 8.59 18.55
C TYR A 30 5.33 7.82 18.31
N TRP A 31 5.31 6.93 17.31
CA TRP A 31 4.10 6.20 16.93
C TRP A 31 4.08 4.84 17.62
N SER A 32 2.93 4.52 18.22
CA SER A 32 2.73 3.29 18.98
C SER A 32 1.89 2.29 18.18
N VAL A 33 2.40 1.08 17.97
CA VAL A 33 1.67 0.02 17.26
C VAL A 33 1.00 -0.90 18.26
N GLN A 34 -0.31 -1.10 18.11
CA GLN A 34 -1.12 -1.97 18.94
C GLN A 34 -1.78 -3.04 18.06
N LEU A 35 -1.21 -4.25 18.04
CA LEU A 35 -1.75 -5.40 17.30
C LEU A 35 -2.51 -6.33 18.22
N ARG A 36 -3.55 -7.00 17.69
CA ARG A 36 -4.22 -8.13 18.35
C ARG A 36 -3.24 -9.31 18.49
N ARG A 37 -3.62 -10.29 19.32
CA ARG A 37 -2.75 -11.36 19.85
C ARG A 37 -1.89 -12.05 18.78
N ALA A 38 -0.71 -12.51 19.21
CA ALA A 38 0.20 -13.30 18.39
C ALA A 38 -0.37 -14.70 18.08
N GLY A 39 0.04 -15.28 16.95
CA GLY A 39 -0.34 -16.64 16.54
C GLY A 39 -1.11 -16.70 15.22
N GLU A 40 -1.65 -15.58 14.74
CA GLU A 40 -2.37 -15.49 13.47
C GLU A 40 -1.48 -14.94 12.35
N MET A 41 -1.64 -15.49 11.14
CA MET A 41 -0.97 -15.01 9.92
C MET A 41 -1.40 -13.57 9.57
N ILE A 42 -2.67 -13.25 9.83
CA ILE A 42 -3.25 -11.92 9.68
C ILE A 42 -3.56 -11.38 11.08
N ARG A 43 -3.06 -10.20 11.40
CA ARG A 43 -3.30 -9.52 12.68
C ARG A 43 -3.84 -8.13 12.45
N GLU A 44 -5.03 -7.87 12.98
CA GLU A 44 -5.60 -6.53 13.00
C GLU A 44 -5.01 -5.69 14.14
N GLY A 45 -5.05 -4.38 13.99
CA GLY A 45 -4.61 -3.47 15.02
C GLY A 45 -4.75 -2.01 14.63
N LYS A 46 -3.99 -1.17 15.31
CA LYS A 46 -3.92 0.27 15.03
C LYS A 46 -2.55 0.83 15.33
N VAL A 47 -2.21 1.90 14.63
CA VAL A 47 -1.09 2.78 14.94
C VAL A 47 -1.65 4.04 15.58
N VAL A 48 -1.20 4.33 16.79
CA VAL A 48 -1.58 5.52 17.57
C VAL A 48 -0.53 6.59 17.36
N ILE A 49 -0.98 7.78 16.95
CA ILE A 49 -0.16 8.96 16.68
C ILE A 49 -0.31 9.93 17.86
N PRO A 50 0.75 10.66 18.27
CA PRO A 50 0.63 11.73 19.26
C PRO A 50 -0.46 12.72 18.86
N GLY A 51 -1.33 13.09 19.82
CA GLY A 51 -2.51 13.92 19.55
C GLY A 51 -3.83 13.15 19.47
N GLY A 52 -3.78 11.81 19.47
CA GLY A 52 -4.97 10.95 19.61
C GLY A 52 -5.47 10.32 18.30
N ASP A 53 -4.92 10.75 17.16
CA ASP A 53 -5.19 10.17 15.85
C ASP A 53 -4.76 8.70 15.78
N LYS A 54 -5.50 7.93 14.98
CA LYS A 54 -5.30 6.50 14.83
C LYS A 54 -5.43 6.11 13.36
N VAL A 55 -4.55 5.22 12.91
CA VAL A 55 -4.72 4.49 11.66
C VAL A 55 -4.97 3.03 11.99
N PHE A 56 -6.05 2.47 11.47
CA PHE A 56 -6.34 1.05 11.62
C PHE A 56 -5.52 0.28 10.58
N VAL A 57 -4.97 -0.86 11.00
CA VAL A 57 -4.09 -1.67 10.15
C VAL A 57 -4.47 -3.14 10.20
N GLN A 58 -4.19 -3.83 9.10
CA GLN A 58 -4.20 -5.28 9.03
C GLN A 58 -2.83 -5.73 8.52
N LEU A 59 -2.13 -6.50 9.35
CA LEU A 59 -0.78 -6.96 9.13
C LEU A 59 -0.79 -8.43 8.76
N TYR A 60 -0.32 -8.75 7.56
CA TYR A 60 0.02 -10.10 7.13
C TYR A 60 1.50 -10.37 7.39
N SER A 61 1.83 -11.53 7.94
CA SER A 61 3.21 -11.96 8.18
C SER A 61 3.39 -13.42 7.82
N SER A 62 4.38 -13.70 6.97
CA SER A 62 4.87 -15.05 6.64
C SER A 62 6.35 -15.18 7.01
N GLU A 63 6.95 -16.33 6.75
CA GLU A 63 8.41 -16.51 6.89
C GLU A 63 9.22 -15.67 5.89
N GLU A 64 8.60 -15.28 4.78
CA GLU A 64 9.28 -14.63 3.65
C GLU A 64 9.09 -13.13 3.60
N TYR A 65 7.95 -12.62 4.07
CA TYR A 65 7.62 -11.20 3.98
C TYR A 65 6.63 -10.74 5.06
N VAL A 66 6.58 -9.42 5.22
CA VAL A 66 5.56 -8.71 5.98
C VAL A 66 4.84 -7.76 5.05
N HIS A 67 3.51 -7.78 5.07
CA HIS A 67 2.68 -6.84 4.34
C HIS A 67 1.66 -6.21 5.28
N CYS A 68 1.40 -4.93 5.12
CA CYS A 68 0.45 -4.20 5.95
C CYS A 68 -0.41 -3.31 5.08
N ILE A 69 -1.73 -3.41 5.27
CA ILE A 69 -2.70 -2.46 4.75
C ILE A 69 -3.23 -1.59 5.89
N GLY A 70 -3.73 -0.40 5.56
CA GLY A 70 -4.23 0.53 6.55
C GLY A 70 -5.29 1.46 6.01
N ALA A 71 -6.16 1.92 6.91
CA ALA A 71 -7.20 2.89 6.62
C ALA A 71 -7.47 3.80 7.83
N ALA A 72 -8.01 4.99 7.58
CA ALA A 72 -8.42 5.92 8.63
C ALA A 72 -9.64 5.39 9.42
N GLU A 73 -10.52 4.64 8.74
CA GLU A 73 -11.72 4.05 9.34
C GLU A 73 -11.66 2.51 9.30
N PRO A 74 -12.10 1.81 10.36
CA PRO A 74 -12.09 0.35 10.40
C PRO A 74 -12.91 -0.28 9.26
N ALA A 75 -14.07 0.30 8.94
CA ALA A 75 -14.96 -0.21 7.91
C ALA A 75 -14.32 -0.21 6.50
N SER A 76 -13.34 0.65 6.27
CA SER A 76 -12.62 0.74 5.00
C SER A 76 -11.58 -0.37 4.85
N LEU A 77 -11.02 -0.91 5.93
CA LEU A 77 -10.00 -1.98 5.86
C LEU A 77 -10.51 -3.21 5.10
N HIS A 78 -11.74 -3.65 5.39
CA HIS A 78 -12.33 -4.84 4.75
C HIS A 78 -12.70 -4.64 3.28
N LYS A 79 -12.69 -3.39 2.80
CA LYS A 79 -12.96 -3.03 1.40
C LYS A 79 -11.68 -2.89 0.57
N ILE A 80 -10.51 -2.86 1.22
CA ILE A 80 -9.22 -2.77 0.53
C ILE A 80 -8.94 -4.10 -0.15
N ILE A 81 -8.75 -4.04 -1.46
CA ILE A 81 -8.25 -5.16 -2.25
C ILE A 81 -6.75 -5.00 -2.35
N TRP A 82 -6.00 -6.05 -2.03
CA TRP A 82 -4.55 -6.04 -2.04
C TRP A 82 -4.00 -7.33 -2.65
N GLY A 83 -2.72 -7.29 -3.02
CA GLY A 83 -2.01 -8.43 -3.57
C GLY A 83 -0.50 -8.28 -3.40
N ILE A 84 0.17 -9.42 -3.43
CA ILE A 84 1.62 -9.54 -3.31
C ILE A 84 2.07 -10.51 -4.39
N ASP A 85 3.02 -10.07 -5.19
CA ASP A 85 3.59 -10.87 -6.27
C ASP A 85 5.11 -10.96 -6.11
N PRO A 86 5.71 -12.15 -6.27
CA PRO A 86 7.14 -12.26 -6.37
C PRO A 86 7.62 -11.57 -7.65
N VAL A 87 8.58 -10.66 -7.51
CA VAL A 87 9.28 -10.05 -8.64
C VAL A 87 10.13 -11.15 -9.27
N THR A 88 9.71 -11.63 -10.43
CA THR A 88 10.44 -12.67 -11.15
C THR A 88 11.71 -12.09 -11.79
N VAL A 89 12.69 -12.95 -12.01
CA VAL A 89 13.78 -12.70 -12.96
C VAL A 89 13.25 -12.98 -14.36
N ASN A 90 13.64 -12.15 -15.33
CA ASN A 90 13.29 -12.42 -16.72
C ASN A 90 14.01 -13.71 -17.21
N GLY A 91 13.65 -14.22 -18.39
CA GLY A 91 14.27 -15.43 -18.96
C GLY A 91 15.78 -15.33 -19.24
N ARG A 92 16.40 -14.16 -18.99
CA ARG A 92 17.84 -13.90 -19.09
C ARG A 92 18.53 -13.80 -17.73
N GLY A 93 17.80 -14.03 -16.63
CA GLY A 93 18.32 -13.94 -15.27
C GLY A 93 18.47 -12.50 -14.75
N GLU A 94 17.98 -11.50 -15.46
CA GLU A 94 18.02 -10.10 -15.01
C GLU A 94 16.83 -9.79 -14.10
N SER A 95 17.08 -9.06 -13.02
CA SER A 95 16.04 -8.61 -12.11
C SER A 95 15.09 -7.65 -12.83
N ILE A 96 13.80 -7.99 -12.90
CA ILE A 96 12.79 -7.06 -13.39
C ILE A 96 12.78 -5.83 -12.48
N ASN A 97 12.72 -4.64 -13.06
CA ASN A 97 12.59 -3.41 -12.27
C ASN A 97 11.27 -3.49 -11.45
N PRO A 98 11.33 -3.46 -10.10
CA PRO A 98 10.15 -3.66 -9.27
C PRO A 98 9.07 -2.57 -9.45
N SER A 99 9.50 -1.37 -9.86
CA SER A 99 8.62 -0.21 -9.98
C SER A 99 7.61 -0.34 -11.15
N PRO A 100 8.02 -0.66 -12.39
CA PRO A 100 7.07 -1.01 -13.46
C PRO A 100 6.28 -2.29 -13.16
N PHE A 101 6.90 -3.29 -12.53
CA PHE A 101 6.25 -4.56 -12.22
C PHE A 101 5.05 -4.39 -11.28
N VAL A 102 5.23 -3.70 -10.14
CA VAL A 102 4.14 -3.48 -9.18
C VAL A 102 2.96 -2.68 -9.77
N ARG A 103 3.25 -1.73 -10.67
CA ARG A 103 2.23 -0.98 -11.42
C ARG A 103 1.44 -1.90 -12.32
N GLN A 104 2.11 -2.80 -13.03
CA GLN A 104 1.47 -3.79 -13.90
C GLN A 104 0.59 -4.75 -13.09
N CYS A 105 1.05 -5.24 -11.94
CA CYS A 105 0.26 -6.10 -11.05
C CYS A 105 -1.04 -5.40 -10.61
N LEU A 106 -0.95 -4.15 -10.16
CA LEU A 106 -2.13 -3.35 -9.80
C LEU A 106 -3.10 -3.19 -10.98
N CYS A 107 -2.60 -2.76 -12.14
CA CYS A 107 -3.45 -2.54 -13.32
C CYS A 107 -4.15 -3.82 -13.78
N ARG A 108 -3.44 -4.96 -13.82
CA ARG A 108 -4.04 -6.28 -14.12
C ARG A 108 -5.17 -6.61 -13.17
N LYS A 109 -4.93 -6.48 -11.87
CA LYS A 109 -5.96 -6.80 -10.87
C LYS A 109 -7.20 -5.92 -11.00
N LEU A 110 -7.02 -4.62 -11.27
CA LEU A 110 -8.11 -3.69 -11.52
C LEU A 110 -8.87 -4.00 -12.81
N ALA A 111 -8.17 -4.29 -13.90
CA ALA A 111 -8.77 -4.70 -15.17
C ALA A 111 -9.62 -5.97 -15.01
N ASP A 112 -9.11 -6.96 -14.27
CA ASP A 112 -9.82 -8.21 -14.04
C ASP A 112 -11.14 -8.02 -13.27
N ILE A 113 -11.11 -7.17 -12.23
CA ILE A 113 -12.26 -6.92 -11.34
C ILE A 113 -13.28 -5.98 -11.99
N TYR A 114 -12.83 -4.89 -12.58
CA TYR A 114 -13.70 -3.82 -13.11
C TYR A 114 -13.92 -3.89 -14.62
N LYS A 115 -13.38 -4.92 -15.29
CA LYS A 115 -13.46 -5.12 -16.75
C LYS A 115 -12.95 -3.91 -17.54
N LEU A 116 -11.84 -3.33 -17.07
CA LEU A 116 -11.17 -2.19 -17.69
C LEU A 116 -10.13 -2.66 -18.70
N ASP A 117 -9.90 -1.84 -19.72
CA ASP A 117 -8.81 -2.03 -20.68
C ASP A 117 -7.47 -1.56 -20.07
N LEU A 118 -6.51 -2.49 -19.99
CA LEU A 118 -5.16 -2.22 -19.49
C LEU A 118 -4.41 -1.14 -20.27
N GLY A 119 -4.62 -1.07 -21.58
CA GLY A 119 -3.94 -0.10 -22.45
C GLY A 119 -4.36 1.34 -22.18
N LYS A 120 -5.45 1.53 -21.44
CA LYS A 120 -6.02 2.84 -21.09
C LYS A 120 -5.69 3.28 -19.66
N MET A 121 -4.95 2.47 -18.90
CA MET A 121 -4.62 2.72 -17.50
C MET A 121 -3.22 3.30 -17.35
N GLU A 122 -3.08 4.34 -16.54
CA GLU A 122 -1.77 4.93 -16.24
C GLU A 122 -1.65 5.28 -14.76
N ILE A 123 -0.51 4.94 -14.14
CA ILE A 123 -0.20 5.33 -12.76
C ILE A 123 0.82 6.46 -12.77
N ARG A 124 0.38 7.64 -12.34
CA ARG A 124 1.18 8.87 -12.31
C ARG A 124 1.59 9.21 -10.89
N ARG A 125 2.81 9.75 -10.72
CA ARG A 125 3.29 10.34 -9.47
C ARG A 125 3.84 11.72 -9.77
N SER A 126 3.22 12.75 -9.20
CA SER A 126 3.78 14.10 -9.27
C SER A 126 4.90 14.28 -8.24
N LYS A 127 5.76 15.26 -8.47
CA LYS A 127 6.73 15.74 -7.49
C LYS A 127 6.22 17.04 -6.89
N LYS A 128 6.39 17.21 -5.58
CA LYS A 128 6.23 18.49 -4.89
C LYS A 128 7.55 18.80 -4.21
N GLY A 129 8.33 19.73 -4.78
CA GLY A 129 9.73 19.91 -4.42
C GLY A 129 10.54 18.64 -4.73
N SER A 130 11.28 18.12 -3.75
CA SER A 130 12.04 16.87 -3.85
C SER A 130 11.22 15.61 -3.57
N GLU A 131 10.00 15.73 -3.03
CA GLU A 131 9.20 14.59 -2.58
C GLU A 131 8.24 14.09 -3.67
N LEU A 132 8.27 12.77 -3.92
CA LEU A 132 7.29 12.11 -4.78
C LEU A 132 5.97 11.93 -4.04
N GLN A 133 4.91 12.50 -4.59
CA GLN A 133 3.57 12.37 -4.06
C GLN A 133 3.04 10.94 -4.22
N PRO A 134 1.97 10.57 -3.47
CA PRO A 134 1.30 9.29 -3.63
C PRO A 134 0.90 9.03 -5.10
N PRO A 135 0.96 7.77 -5.57
CA PRO A 135 0.51 7.42 -6.91
C PRO A 135 -0.99 7.67 -7.09
N LEU A 136 -1.35 8.18 -8.26
CA LEU A 136 -2.72 8.36 -8.72
C LEU A 136 -2.94 7.50 -9.96
N LEU A 137 -4.10 6.86 -10.03
CA LEU A 137 -4.51 6.08 -11.18
C LEU A 137 -5.34 6.94 -12.13
N TYR A 138 -5.00 6.89 -13.41
CA TYR A 138 -5.76 7.50 -14.49
C TYR A 138 -6.31 6.42 -15.42
N TYR A 139 -7.51 6.66 -15.95
CA TYR A 139 -8.14 5.86 -17.00
C TYR A 139 -8.60 6.81 -18.11
N GLU A 140 -8.11 6.62 -19.33
CA GLU A 140 -8.36 7.54 -20.46
C GLU A 140 -8.08 9.01 -20.11
N ASP A 141 -6.90 9.27 -19.52
CA ASP A 141 -6.45 10.60 -19.07
C ASP A 141 -7.28 11.26 -17.96
N LYS A 142 -8.32 10.59 -17.45
CA LYS A 142 -9.13 11.06 -16.33
C LYS A 142 -8.68 10.39 -15.04
N LEU A 143 -8.70 11.14 -13.93
CA LEU A 143 -8.43 10.57 -12.61
C LEU A 143 -9.49 9.50 -12.32
N ALA A 144 -9.04 8.27 -12.08
CA ALA A 144 -9.92 7.16 -11.76
C ALA A 144 -10.31 7.23 -10.27
N PRO A 145 -11.53 6.77 -9.88
CA PRO A 145 -12.04 6.87 -8.51
C PRO A 145 -11.45 5.78 -7.61
N PHE A 146 -10.14 5.63 -7.61
CA PHE A 146 -9.41 4.62 -6.84
C PHE A 146 -8.30 5.27 -6.03
N ASP A 147 -8.30 5.01 -4.74
CA ASP A 147 -7.09 5.19 -3.93
C ASP A 147 -6.20 3.98 -4.12
N VAL A 148 -4.93 4.21 -4.46
CA VAL A 148 -3.96 3.15 -4.77
C VAL A 148 -2.68 3.33 -3.96
N SER A 149 -2.09 2.23 -3.50
CA SER A 149 -0.82 2.20 -2.78
C SER A 149 0.07 1.13 -3.36
N LEU A 150 1.37 1.42 -3.49
CA LEU A 150 2.36 0.53 -4.07
C LEU A 150 3.55 0.43 -3.11
N SER A 151 4.12 -0.77 -3.02
CA SER A 151 5.34 -1.04 -2.27
C SER A 151 6.14 -2.14 -2.98
N HIS A 152 7.45 -2.13 -2.82
CA HIS A 152 8.28 -3.26 -3.19
C HIS A 152 9.49 -3.30 -2.27
N ASP A 153 9.92 -4.49 -1.89
CA ASP A 153 11.14 -4.71 -1.12
C ASP A 153 11.69 -6.11 -1.42
N GLY A 154 13.00 -6.21 -1.60
CA GLY A 154 13.66 -7.44 -2.04
C GLY A 154 12.99 -8.06 -3.28
N ARG A 155 12.54 -9.30 -3.14
CA ARG A 155 11.90 -10.08 -4.21
C ARG A 155 10.39 -9.93 -4.30
N PHE A 156 9.78 -9.01 -3.56
CA PHE A 156 8.33 -8.87 -3.50
C PHE A 156 7.86 -7.49 -3.93
N ALA A 157 6.75 -7.46 -4.66
CA ALA A 157 5.98 -6.28 -4.99
C ALA A 157 4.58 -6.42 -4.39
N ALA A 158 4.05 -5.34 -3.83
CA ALA A 158 2.74 -5.31 -3.21
C ALA A 158 1.93 -4.10 -3.67
N TYR A 159 0.65 -4.32 -3.88
CA TYR A 159 -0.31 -3.27 -4.21
C TYR A 159 -1.52 -3.36 -3.30
N ALA A 160 -2.17 -2.23 -3.09
CA ALA A 160 -3.47 -2.14 -2.43
C ALA A 160 -4.31 -1.06 -3.11
N PHE A 161 -5.60 -1.26 -3.23
CA PHE A 161 -6.53 -0.25 -3.73
C PHE A 161 -7.92 -0.38 -3.12
N ILE A 162 -8.64 0.73 -3.13
CA ILE A 162 -10.04 0.82 -2.73
C ILE A 162 -10.75 1.79 -3.68
N LYS A 163 -11.97 1.45 -4.11
CA LYS A 163 -12.81 2.38 -4.88
C LYS A 163 -13.31 3.47 -3.93
N GLN A 164 -13.01 4.73 -4.26
CA GLN A 164 -13.61 5.87 -3.58
C GLN A 164 -15.03 6.01 -4.13
N TYR A 165 -16.03 6.00 -3.25
CA TYR A 165 -17.41 6.24 -3.66
C TYR A 165 -17.56 7.72 -4.05
N ASP A 166 -18.39 7.99 -5.05
CA ASP A 166 -18.97 9.32 -5.27
C ASP A 166 -20.06 9.61 -4.22
#